data_AF-X6NHN8-F1
#
_entry.id   AF-X6NHN8-F1
#
_cell.length_a   1.000
_cell.length_b   1.000
_cell.length_c   1.000
_cell.angle_alpha   90.00
_cell.angle_beta   90.00
_cell.angle_gamma   90.00
#
_symmetry.space_group_name_H-M   'P 1'
#
loop_
_entity.id
_entity.type
_entity.pdbx_description
1 polymer ?
#
loop_
_entity_poly.entity_id
_entity_poly.type
_entity_poly.pdbx_seq_one_letter_code
_entity_poly.pdbx_strand_id
1 'polypeptide(L)'
;METRELLIWQAEDNVKKTSDKTEEDMAVEIKKAAINSVYLQWAMSLALYLVVTTSYYWCEYLTWKWSNGERFWWNSSRYSLFVYPVFWFVMNVFRFIAKRVARYLDKNKANSFVSVEICMEFLLSCFYYVFYRNLFLHVSSIKSFVIMKLCHVLLEFLQCPCRMTRLYFDTTHSFQTWLMAYFNATDSKSSFSSTRLSLGTTVVKMLYDPCLYQMWCVRLSVDYTLRYIISIASGIAFLIGLCWAEYGYNKEFFPLDVNNEQFQKTLWFVLIGVIIEVWLYLFIDWLCIRTLRMEMLRYWSALVYHRPQYLLFMVVAAQHVMTDVIVAKLQIS
;
A
#
# COMPACT_ATOMS: atom_id res chain seq x y z
N MET A 1 -3.11 -31.35 -8.59
CA MET A 1 -2.73 -32.14 -9.77
C MET A 1 -2.77 -31.31 -11.06
N GLU A 2 -3.60 -30.26 -11.13
CA GLU A 2 -3.79 -29.41 -12.33
C GLU A 2 -2.63 -28.46 -12.69
N THR A 3 -1.76 -28.09 -11.74
CA THR A 3 -0.65 -27.13 -12.00
C THR A 3 0.48 -27.72 -12.84
N ARG A 4 0.63 -29.05 -12.82
CA ARG A 4 1.71 -29.76 -13.52
C ARG A 4 1.42 -29.89 -15.01
N GLU A 5 0.16 -30.11 -15.38
CA GLU A 5 -0.27 -30.21 -16.78
C GLU A 5 -0.22 -28.86 -17.50
N LEU A 6 -0.53 -27.76 -16.79
CA LEU A 6 -0.40 -26.39 -17.32
C LEU A 6 1.05 -26.00 -17.66
N LEU A 7 2.03 -26.46 -16.87
CA LEU A 7 3.46 -26.24 -17.11
C LEU A 7 3.99 -27.10 -18.26
N ILE A 8 3.48 -28.32 -18.43
CA ILE A 8 3.85 -29.21 -19.54
C ILE A 8 3.30 -28.68 -20.87
N TRP A 9 2.06 -28.18 -20.89
CA TRP A 9 1.46 -27.59 -22.09
C TRP A 9 2.18 -26.32 -22.55
N GLN A 10 2.57 -25.43 -21.63
CA GLN A 10 3.40 -24.26 -21.96
C GLN A 10 4.81 -24.62 -22.45
N ALA A 11 5.37 -25.75 -22.00
CA ALA A 11 6.66 -26.22 -22.48
C ALA A 11 6.56 -26.77 -23.92
N GLU A 12 5.53 -27.56 -24.23
CA GLU A 12 5.33 -28.15 -25.55
C GLU A 12 5.02 -27.12 -26.65
N ASP A 13 4.25 -26.07 -26.33
CA ASP A 13 3.90 -25.02 -27.31
C ASP A 13 5.09 -24.08 -27.63
N ASN A 14 6.07 -23.98 -26.71
CA ASN A 14 7.31 -23.24 -26.92
C ASN A 14 8.35 -24.04 -27.73
N VAL A 15 8.37 -25.37 -27.59
CA VAL A 15 9.29 -26.25 -28.34
C VAL A 15 8.92 -26.34 -29.83
N LYS A 16 7.61 -26.25 -30.18
CA LYS A 16 7.18 -26.26 -31.60
C LYS A 16 7.50 -24.99 -32.37
N LYS A 17 7.66 -23.83 -31.71
CA LYS A 17 7.96 -22.54 -32.38
C LYS A 17 9.45 -22.29 -32.61
N THR A 18 10.34 -23.08 -32.02
CA THR A 18 11.80 -22.88 -32.08
C THR A 18 12.49 -23.71 -33.18
N SER A 19 11.75 -24.53 -33.93
CA SER A 19 12.30 -25.50 -34.90
C SER A 19 12.88 -24.90 -36.20
N ASP A 20 12.71 -23.60 -36.49
CA ASP A 20 13.13 -22.97 -37.75
C ASP A 20 14.15 -21.83 -37.59
N LYS A 21 14.66 -21.58 -36.36
CA LYS A 21 15.68 -20.54 -36.12
C LYS A 21 17.04 -21.18 -35.90
N THR A 22 18.05 -20.68 -36.61
CA THR A 22 19.46 -20.98 -36.39
C THR A 22 19.81 -20.76 -34.92
N GLU A 23 20.58 -21.68 -34.32
CA GLU A 23 20.95 -21.69 -32.89
C GLU A 23 21.58 -20.35 -32.44
N GLU A 24 22.26 -19.68 -33.36
CA GLU A 24 22.86 -18.35 -33.19
C GLU A 24 21.82 -17.23 -33.08
N ASP A 25 20.76 -17.25 -33.89
CA ASP A 25 19.67 -16.27 -33.80
C ASP A 25 18.86 -16.44 -32.50
N MET A 26 18.71 -17.68 -32.04
CA MET A 26 18.05 -17.99 -30.77
C MET A 26 18.87 -17.48 -29.59
N ALA A 27 20.20 -17.66 -29.61
CA ALA A 27 21.10 -17.14 -28.58
C ALA A 27 21.10 -15.60 -28.53
N VAL A 28 21.07 -14.93 -29.69
CA VAL A 28 20.97 -13.46 -29.78
C VAL A 28 19.62 -12.97 -29.26
N GLU A 29 18.50 -13.63 -29.60
CA GLU A 29 17.17 -13.29 -29.09
C GLU A 29 17.06 -13.50 -27.58
N ILE A 30 17.60 -14.59 -27.04
CA ILE A 30 17.64 -14.87 -25.59
C ILE A 30 18.47 -13.80 -24.88
N LYS A 31 19.65 -13.44 -25.41
CA LYS A 31 20.50 -12.40 -24.82
C LYS A 31 19.83 -11.03 -24.86
N LYS A 32 19.17 -10.69 -25.97
CA LYS A 32 18.41 -9.43 -26.12
C LYS A 32 17.19 -9.39 -25.18
N ALA A 33 16.47 -10.50 -25.04
CA ALA A 33 15.36 -10.63 -24.09
C ALA A 33 15.84 -10.52 -22.63
N ALA A 34 16.96 -11.15 -22.29
CA ALA A 34 17.58 -11.05 -20.97
C ALA A 34 17.99 -9.61 -20.65
N ILE A 35 18.68 -8.93 -21.56
CA ILE A 35 19.09 -7.52 -21.38
C ILE A 35 17.86 -6.61 -21.22
N ASN A 36 16.85 -6.76 -22.09
CA ASN A 36 15.60 -5.98 -21.99
C ASN A 36 14.88 -6.23 -20.66
N SER A 37 14.91 -7.47 -20.15
CA SER A 37 14.31 -7.80 -18.85
C SER A 37 15.01 -7.12 -17.67
N VAL A 38 16.35 -6.98 -17.73
CA VAL A 38 17.13 -6.30 -16.70
C VAL A 38 16.81 -4.80 -16.68
N TYR A 39 16.84 -4.13 -17.85
CA TYR A 39 16.47 -2.71 -17.92
C TYR A 39 15.05 -2.45 -17.43
N LEU A 40 14.10 -3.32 -17.78
CA LEU A 40 12.72 -3.23 -17.31
C LEU A 40 12.64 -3.38 -15.78
N GLN A 41 13.36 -4.33 -15.19
CA GLN A 41 13.42 -4.49 -13.72
C GLN A 41 13.99 -3.24 -13.04
N TRP A 42 15.04 -2.64 -13.59
CA TRP A 42 15.59 -1.37 -13.08
C TRP A 42 14.58 -0.23 -13.18
N ALA A 43 13.90 -0.08 -14.31
CA ALA A 43 12.87 0.94 -14.50
C ALA A 43 11.71 0.79 -13.50
N MET A 44 11.23 -0.45 -13.27
CA MET A 44 10.19 -0.73 -12.28
C MET A 44 10.66 -0.45 -10.86
N SER A 45 11.90 -0.83 -10.53
CA SER A 45 12.48 -0.60 -9.20
C SER A 45 12.64 0.90 -8.93
N LEU A 46 13.08 1.66 -9.94
CA LEU A 46 13.14 3.12 -9.89
C LEU A 46 11.74 3.73 -9.72
N ALA A 47 10.73 3.23 -10.45
CA ALA A 47 9.35 3.68 -10.30
C ALA A 47 8.81 3.42 -8.89
N LEU A 48 9.08 2.24 -8.31
CA LEU A 48 8.72 1.93 -6.92
C LEU A 48 9.41 2.88 -5.94
N TYR A 49 10.71 3.10 -6.11
CA TYR A 49 11.48 4.04 -5.30
C TYR A 49 10.87 5.45 -5.38
N LEU A 50 10.58 5.95 -6.58
CA LEU A 50 9.96 7.26 -6.78
C LEU A 50 8.59 7.36 -6.10
N VAL A 51 7.74 6.32 -6.19
CA VAL A 51 6.43 6.30 -5.50
C VAL A 51 6.61 6.35 -3.99
N VAL A 52 7.55 5.59 -3.44
CA VAL A 52 7.86 5.54 -2.01
C VAL A 52 8.36 6.90 -1.52
N THR A 53 9.39 7.45 -2.18
CA THR A 53 9.98 8.74 -1.83
C THR A 53 8.98 9.89 -1.99
N THR A 54 8.18 9.89 -3.06
CA THR A 54 7.11 10.88 -3.24
C THR A 54 6.06 10.77 -2.15
N SER A 55 5.66 9.55 -1.77
CA SER A 55 4.69 9.34 -0.69
C SER A 55 5.23 9.87 0.65
N TYR A 56 6.50 9.62 0.95
CA TYR A 56 7.17 10.12 2.14
C TYR A 56 7.20 11.65 2.18
N TYR A 57 7.77 12.30 1.15
CA TYR A 57 7.85 13.77 1.10
C TYR A 57 6.49 14.44 1.02
N TRP A 58 5.49 13.79 0.40
CA TRP A 58 4.11 14.27 0.41
C TRP A 58 3.51 14.27 1.83
N CYS A 59 3.72 13.19 2.59
CA CYS A 59 3.32 13.12 4.00
C CYS A 59 4.02 14.18 4.84
N GLU A 60 5.33 14.39 4.67
CA GLU A 60 6.08 15.44 5.36
C GLU A 60 5.58 16.84 5.00
N TYR A 61 5.43 17.12 3.71
CA TYR A 61 4.93 18.41 3.21
C TYR A 61 3.55 18.74 3.78
N LEU A 62 2.61 17.78 3.75
CA LEU A 62 1.29 17.97 4.34
C LEU A 62 1.36 18.18 5.85
N THR A 63 2.26 17.46 6.55
CA THR A 63 2.44 17.59 8.00
C THR A 63 2.98 18.97 8.37
N TRP A 64 4.02 19.43 7.67
CA TRP A 64 4.65 20.73 7.86
C TRP A 64 3.67 21.87 7.55
N LYS A 65 2.99 21.81 6.39
CA LYS A 65 1.97 22.80 6.03
C LYS A 65 0.83 22.88 7.05
N TRP A 66 0.39 21.73 7.56
CA TRP A 66 -0.63 21.71 8.59
C TRP A 66 -0.13 22.32 9.91
N SER A 67 1.14 22.08 10.27
CA SER A 67 1.76 22.58 11.49
C SER A 67 1.91 24.11 11.51
N ASN A 68 2.32 24.71 10.39
CA ASN A 68 2.64 26.14 10.35
C ASN A 68 1.42 27.06 10.40
N GLY A 69 0.20 26.52 10.39
CA GLY A 69 -1.02 27.33 10.36
C GLY A 69 -1.11 28.27 9.15
N GLU A 70 -0.18 28.14 8.19
CA GLU A 70 -0.23 28.85 6.92
C GLU A 70 -1.54 28.48 6.28
N ARG A 71 -2.39 29.49 6.06
CA ARG A 71 -3.67 29.33 5.39
C ARG A 71 -3.37 28.75 4.01
N PHE A 72 -3.45 27.42 3.91
CA PHE A 72 -3.56 26.74 2.64
C PHE A 72 -4.67 27.43 1.84
N TRP A 73 -4.65 27.34 0.51
CA TRP A 73 -5.51 28.08 -0.46
C TRP A 73 -7.03 28.12 -0.18
N TRP A 74 -7.50 27.49 0.89
CA TRP A 74 -8.86 27.36 1.36
C TRP A 74 -9.04 28.10 2.70
N ASN A 75 -9.39 29.38 2.61
CA ASN A 75 -9.55 30.37 3.70
C ASN A 75 -10.68 30.07 4.73
N SER A 76 -11.22 28.85 4.81
CA SER A 76 -12.34 28.52 5.70
C SER A 76 -12.06 27.27 6.53
N SER A 77 -12.34 27.33 7.83
CA SER A 77 -12.22 26.23 8.80
C SER A 77 -12.93 24.92 8.39
N ARG A 78 -13.83 24.98 7.39
CA ARG A 78 -14.55 23.83 6.82
C ARG A 78 -13.67 22.93 5.94
N TYR A 79 -12.56 23.44 5.42
CA TYR A 79 -11.76 22.78 4.42
C TYR A 79 -10.70 21.81 4.96
N SER A 80 -10.34 21.95 6.25
CA SER A 80 -9.44 21.02 6.95
C SER A 80 -9.97 19.58 6.95
N LEU A 81 -11.29 19.41 7.01
CA LEU A 81 -11.95 18.10 6.99
C LEU A 81 -11.84 17.39 5.64
N PHE A 82 -11.67 18.12 4.53
CA PHE A 82 -11.51 17.54 3.19
C PHE A 82 -10.10 17.04 2.90
N VAL A 83 -9.11 17.53 3.64
CA VAL A 83 -7.70 17.12 3.45
C VAL A 83 -7.53 15.63 3.74
N TYR A 84 -8.19 15.11 4.79
CA TYR A 84 -8.08 13.69 5.13
C TYR A 84 -8.62 12.76 4.02
N PRO A 85 -9.85 12.94 3.48
CA PRO A 85 -10.31 12.19 2.31
C PRO A 85 -9.42 12.29 1.08
N VAL A 86 -8.88 13.47 0.77
CA VAL A 86 -7.96 13.66 -0.36
C VAL A 86 -6.66 12.91 -0.13
N PHE A 87 -6.07 13.04 1.06
CA PHE A 87 -4.88 12.30 1.46
C PHE A 87 -5.11 10.79 1.35
N TRP A 88 -6.22 10.30 1.91
CA TRP A 88 -6.61 8.91 1.81
C TRP A 88 -6.71 8.45 0.35
N PHE A 89 -7.36 9.24 -0.50
CA PHE A 89 -7.51 8.90 -1.91
C PHE A 89 -6.15 8.80 -2.62
N VAL A 90 -5.29 9.82 -2.47
CA VAL A 90 -3.95 9.85 -3.06
C VAL A 90 -3.10 8.67 -2.60
N MET A 91 -3.09 8.37 -1.29
CA MET A 91 -2.35 7.23 -0.76
C MET A 91 -2.86 5.89 -1.28
N ASN A 92 -4.17 5.76 -1.51
CA ASN A 92 -4.72 4.55 -2.12
C ASN A 92 -4.34 4.40 -3.59
N VAL A 93 -4.26 5.51 -4.34
CA VAL A 93 -3.74 5.50 -5.71
C VAL A 93 -2.27 5.09 -5.71
N PHE A 94 -1.44 5.66 -4.84
CA PHE A 94 -0.02 5.27 -4.73
C PHE A 94 0.16 3.80 -4.33
N ARG A 95 -0.60 3.31 -3.35
CA ARG A 95 -0.62 1.88 -3.00
C ARG A 95 -1.00 1.02 -4.20
N PHE A 96 -2.07 1.38 -4.89
CA PHE A 96 -2.51 0.64 -6.06
C PHE A 96 -1.41 0.56 -7.12
N ILE A 97 -0.80 1.69 -7.48
CA ILE A 97 0.29 1.73 -8.48
C ILE A 97 1.48 0.89 -8.01
N ALA A 98 1.96 1.11 -6.78
CA ALA A 98 3.12 0.41 -6.23
C ALA A 98 2.92 -1.10 -6.23
N LYS A 99 1.74 -1.58 -5.81
CA LYS A 99 1.43 -3.01 -5.82
C LYS A 99 1.43 -3.61 -7.22
N ARG A 100 0.85 -2.92 -8.19
CA ARG A 100 0.78 -3.39 -9.58
C ARG A 100 2.18 -3.48 -10.19
N VAL A 101 3.00 -2.45 -9.99
CA VAL A 101 4.40 -2.42 -10.45
C VAL A 101 5.20 -3.52 -9.75
N ALA A 102 5.06 -3.67 -8.44
CA ALA A 102 5.76 -4.70 -7.66
C ALA A 102 5.36 -6.11 -8.10
N ARG A 103 4.07 -6.37 -8.34
CA ARG A 103 3.63 -7.66 -8.85
C ARG A 103 4.18 -7.93 -10.24
N TYR A 104 4.23 -6.93 -11.10
CA TYR A 104 4.83 -7.07 -12.43
C TYR A 104 6.32 -7.43 -12.33
N LEU A 105 7.05 -6.83 -11.39
CA LEU A 105 8.44 -7.17 -11.08
C LEU A 105 8.59 -8.65 -10.65
N ASP A 106 7.61 -9.15 -9.88
CA ASP A 106 7.63 -10.52 -9.34
C ASP A 106 7.14 -11.60 -10.31
N LYS A 107 6.45 -11.26 -11.41
CA LYS A 107 5.96 -12.23 -12.40
C LYS A 107 7.07 -13.15 -12.96
N ASN A 108 8.33 -12.73 -12.89
CA ASN A 108 9.48 -13.51 -13.36
C ASN A 108 10.06 -14.47 -12.30
N LYS A 109 9.52 -14.51 -11.08
CA LYS A 109 10.00 -15.38 -9.99
C LYS A 109 8.96 -16.45 -9.69
N ALA A 110 9.10 -17.60 -10.33
CA ALA A 110 8.14 -18.72 -10.30
C ALA A 110 7.80 -19.31 -8.90
N ASN A 111 8.43 -18.85 -7.81
CA ASN A 111 8.26 -19.44 -6.47
C ASN A 111 8.23 -18.42 -5.31
N SER A 112 8.14 -17.11 -5.54
CA SER A 112 8.07 -16.18 -4.41
C SER A 112 6.63 -15.97 -3.93
N PHE A 113 6.16 -16.86 -3.04
CA PHE A 113 4.99 -16.61 -2.19
C PHE A 113 5.09 -15.26 -1.44
N VAL A 114 6.29 -14.70 -1.31
CA VAL A 114 6.51 -13.34 -0.84
C VAL A 114 6.88 -12.42 -2.00
N SER A 115 5.89 -11.64 -2.40
CA SER A 115 5.99 -10.65 -3.45
C SER A 115 6.46 -9.31 -2.86
N VAL A 116 7.29 -8.57 -3.59
CA VAL A 116 7.59 -7.14 -3.39
C VAL A 116 6.29 -6.35 -3.18
N GLU A 117 5.16 -6.82 -3.72
CA GLU A 117 3.83 -6.29 -3.47
C GLU A 117 3.50 -6.16 -1.98
N ILE A 118 3.78 -7.19 -1.18
CA ILE A 118 3.51 -7.20 0.27
C ILE A 118 4.37 -6.16 0.99
N CYS A 119 5.64 -6.03 0.58
CA CYS A 119 6.56 -5.06 1.15
C CYS A 119 6.11 -3.62 0.85
N MET A 120 5.63 -3.37 -0.38
CA MET A 120 5.09 -2.07 -0.77
C MET A 120 3.78 -1.73 -0.05
N GLU A 121 2.88 -2.71 0.13
CA GLU A 121 1.65 -2.52 0.93
C GLU A 121 2.01 -2.16 2.38
N PHE A 122 2.97 -2.87 2.98
CA PHE A 122 3.44 -2.59 4.34
C PHE A 122 3.98 -1.16 4.45
N LEU A 123 4.95 -0.81 3.61
CA LEU A 123 5.66 0.46 3.71
C LEU A 123 4.74 1.68 3.47
N LEU A 124 3.87 1.61 2.44
CA LEU A 124 2.89 2.66 2.18
C LEU A 124 1.75 2.69 3.21
N SER A 125 1.50 1.59 3.90
CA SER A 125 0.60 1.57 5.06
C SER A 125 1.24 2.25 6.27
N CYS A 126 2.53 2.02 6.53
CA CYS A 126 3.27 2.74 7.57
C CYS A 126 3.20 4.26 7.36
N PHE A 127 3.53 4.75 6.16
CA PHE A 127 3.45 6.19 5.87
C PHE A 127 2.06 6.76 6.11
N TYR A 128 1.02 6.06 5.64
CA TYR A 128 -0.35 6.50 5.82
C TYR A 128 -0.77 6.56 7.29
N TYR A 129 -0.51 5.50 8.07
CA TYR A 129 -0.96 5.47 9.46
C TYR A 129 -0.16 6.43 10.32
N VAL A 130 1.16 6.55 10.09
CA VAL A 130 1.98 7.55 10.79
C VAL A 130 1.49 8.96 10.50
N PHE A 131 1.23 9.31 9.24
CA PHE A 131 0.64 10.60 8.89
C PHE A 131 -0.74 10.78 9.52
N TYR A 132 -1.60 9.77 9.45
CA TYR A 132 -2.93 9.80 10.03
C TYR A 132 -2.90 10.04 11.55
N ARG A 133 -1.95 9.43 12.28
CA ARG A 133 -1.74 9.73 13.71
C ARG A 133 -1.26 11.15 13.93
N ASN A 134 -0.32 11.62 13.11
CA ASN A 134 0.20 12.98 13.19
C ASN A 134 -0.86 14.05 13.02
N LEU A 135 -1.94 13.76 12.27
CA LEU A 135 -3.06 14.70 12.16
C LEU A 135 -3.72 14.95 13.52
N PHE A 136 -3.74 13.97 14.44
CA PHE A 136 -4.39 14.14 15.76
C PHE A 136 -3.68 15.13 16.67
N LEU A 137 -2.37 15.34 16.50
CA LEU A 137 -1.64 16.39 17.22
C LEU A 137 -2.22 17.77 16.98
N HIS A 138 -2.82 17.95 15.80
CA HIS A 138 -3.32 19.23 15.35
C HIS A 138 -4.85 19.33 15.43
N VAL A 139 -5.51 18.33 16.00
CA VAL A 139 -6.96 18.34 16.19
C VAL A 139 -7.29 19.06 17.50
N SER A 140 -7.68 20.33 17.37
CA SER A 140 -8.02 21.17 18.52
C SER A 140 -9.44 20.96 19.07
N SER A 141 -10.31 20.18 18.41
CA SER A 141 -11.70 19.99 18.85
C SER A 141 -12.16 18.54 18.79
N ILE A 142 -12.96 18.12 19.77
CA ILE A 142 -13.58 16.79 19.82
C ILE A 142 -14.45 16.56 18.57
N LYS A 143 -15.15 17.60 18.11
CA LYS A 143 -15.98 17.53 16.89
C LYS A 143 -15.15 17.16 15.66
N SER A 144 -14.01 17.82 15.45
CA SER A 144 -13.12 17.50 14.33
C SER A 144 -12.56 16.08 14.45
N PHE A 145 -12.19 15.65 15.66
CA PHE A 145 -11.74 14.28 15.92
C PHE A 145 -12.81 13.25 15.51
N VAL A 146 -14.05 13.43 15.97
CA VAL A 146 -15.18 12.54 15.67
C VAL A 146 -15.43 12.47 14.17
N ILE A 147 -15.46 13.61 13.47
CA ILE A 147 -15.70 13.63 12.02
C ILE A 147 -14.57 12.90 11.27
N MET A 148 -13.31 13.17 11.61
CA MET A 148 -12.16 12.50 10.98
C MET A 148 -12.16 10.99 11.26
N LYS A 149 -12.50 10.58 12.48
CA LYS A 149 -12.62 9.17 12.86
C LYS A 149 -13.75 8.47 12.14
N LEU A 150 -14.94 9.07 12.09
CA LEU A 150 -16.07 8.51 11.33
C LEU A 150 -15.72 8.38 9.85
N CYS A 151 -15.08 9.40 9.26
CA CYS A 151 -14.61 9.33 7.89
C CYS A 151 -13.62 8.18 7.69
N HIS A 152 -12.63 8.02 8.58
CA HIS A 152 -11.69 6.90 8.54
C HIS A 152 -12.39 5.54 8.61
N VAL A 153 -13.27 5.36 9.59
CA VAL A 153 -14.03 4.10 9.78
C VAL A 153 -14.86 3.77 8.54
N LEU A 154 -15.59 4.75 8.00
CA LEU A 154 -16.39 4.55 6.79
C LEU A 154 -15.53 4.16 5.58
N LEU A 155 -14.38 4.80 5.41
CA LEU A 155 -13.48 4.51 4.29
C LEU A 155 -12.81 3.14 4.42
N GLU A 156 -12.38 2.73 5.61
CA GLU A 156 -11.85 1.38 5.86
C GLU A 156 -12.95 0.31 5.65
N PHE A 157 -14.18 0.59 6.09
CA PHE A 157 -15.32 -0.28 5.86
C PHE A 157 -15.68 -0.40 4.38
N LEU A 158 -15.62 0.70 3.61
CA LEU A 158 -15.82 0.63 2.15
C LEU A 158 -14.69 -0.12 1.44
N GLN A 159 -13.47 -0.07 1.98
CA GLN A 159 -12.33 -0.74 1.32
C GLN A 159 -12.27 -2.22 1.57
N CYS A 160 -12.64 -2.71 2.75
CA CYS A 160 -12.34 -4.10 3.09
C CYS A 160 -13.47 -5.04 2.65
N PRO A 161 -14.63 -5.05 3.33
CA PRO A 161 -15.71 -5.97 2.98
C PRO A 161 -16.24 -5.74 1.55
N CYS A 162 -16.40 -4.51 1.08
CA CYS A 162 -16.94 -4.29 -0.28
C CYS A 162 -15.99 -4.80 -1.38
N ARG A 163 -14.67 -4.61 -1.25
CA ARG A 163 -13.69 -5.10 -2.26
C ARG A 163 -13.55 -6.61 -2.28
N MET A 164 -13.89 -7.27 -1.18
CA MET A 164 -13.92 -8.74 -1.10
C MET A 164 -15.20 -9.34 -1.67
N THR A 165 -16.21 -8.54 -2.06
CA THR A 165 -17.43 -9.08 -2.67
C THR A 165 -17.17 -9.59 -4.09
N ARG A 166 -17.91 -10.62 -4.48
CA ARG A 166 -17.86 -11.18 -5.84
C ARG A 166 -18.28 -10.17 -6.90
N LEU A 167 -19.30 -9.35 -6.62
CA LEU A 167 -19.73 -8.28 -7.51
C LEU A 167 -18.61 -7.28 -7.81
N TYR A 168 -17.86 -6.85 -6.78
CA TYR A 168 -16.73 -5.95 -6.98
C TYR A 168 -15.62 -6.60 -7.82
N PHE A 169 -15.31 -7.86 -7.53
CA PHE A 169 -14.33 -8.63 -8.30
C PHE A 169 -14.75 -8.76 -9.78
N ASP A 170 -15.97 -9.20 -10.06
CA ASP A 170 -16.48 -9.43 -11.42
C ASP A 170 -16.49 -8.11 -12.21
N THR A 171 -16.91 -7.01 -11.57
CA THR A 171 -16.89 -5.66 -12.18
C THR A 171 -15.47 -5.23 -12.52
N THR A 172 -14.54 -5.39 -11.57
CA THR A 172 -13.12 -5.02 -11.75
C THR A 172 -12.47 -5.87 -12.83
N HIS A 173 -12.70 -7.18 -12.82
CA HIS A 173 -12.15 -8.11 -13.79
C HIS A 173 -12.69 -7.84 -15.21
N SER A 174 -14.00 -7.56 -15.32
CA SER A 174 -14.63 -7.21 -16.60
C SER A 174 -14.06 -5.91 -17.17
N PHE A 175 -13.91 -4.88 -16.33
CA PHE A 175 -13.30 -3.61 -16.72
C PHE A 175 -11.86 -3.79 -17.19
N GLN A 176 -11.04 -4.55 -16.45
CA GLN A 176 -9.66 -4.84 -16.82
C GLN A 176 -9.56 -5.62 -18.14
N THR A 177 -10.46 -6.57 -18.36
CA THR A 177 -10.51 -7.38 -19.59
C THR A 177 -10.92 -6.53 -20.80
N TRP A 178 -11.95 -5.69 -20.64
CA TRP A 178 -12.36 -4.73 -21.67
C TRP A 178 -11.21 -3.78 -22.05
N LEU A 179 -10.50 -3.26 -21.04
CA LEU A 179 -9.41 -2.33 -21.24
C LEU A 179 -8.24 -3.01 -21.98
N MET A 180 -7.86 -4.24 -21.60
CA MET A 180 -6.88 -5.04 -22.33
C MET A 180 -7.28 -5.29 -23.79
N ALA A 181 -8.55 -5.64 -24.05
CA ALA A 181 -9.05 -5.87 -25.40
C ALA A 181 -9.00 -4.61 -26.27
N TYR A 182 -9.40 -3.45 -25.72
CA TYR A 182 -9.36 -2.17 -26.41
C TYR A 182 -7.94 -1.81 -26.87
N PHE A 183 -6.96 -1.94 -25.99
CA PHE A 183 -5.57 -1.61 -26.31
C PHE A 183 -4.94 -2.61 -27.29
N ASN A 184 -5.21 -3.92 -27.16
CA ASN A 184 -4.72 -4.92 -28.10
C ASN A 184 -5.32 -4.74 -29.52
N ALA A 185 -6.59 -4.32 -29.63
CA ALA A 185 -7.23 -4.03 -30.90
C ALA A 185 -6.69 -2.76 -31.58
N THR A 186 -6.10 -1.85 -30.80
CA THR A 186 -5.49 -0.62 -31.32
C THR A 186 -4.07 -0.89 -31.82
N ASP A 187 -3.30 -1.71 -31.09
CA ASP A 187 -1.96 -2.15 -31.49
C ASP A 187 -1.94 -2.87 -32.85
N SER A 188 -2.96 -3.66 -33.17
CA SER A 188 -3.02 -4.40 -34.44
C SER A 188 -3.28 -3.52 -35.67
N LYS A 189 -3.75 -2.28 -35.48
CA LYS A 189 -4.11 -1.36 -36.58
C LYS A 189 -3.05 -0.29 -36.85
N SER A 190 -2.16 0.01 -35.91
CA SER A 190 -1.18 1.09 -36.07
C SER A 190 0.16 0.58 -36.62
N SER A 191 0.34 0.57 -37.94
CA SER A 191 1.65 0.23 -38.55
C SER A 191 2.71 1.35 -38.45
N PHE A 192 2.35 2.56 -37.98
CA PHE A 192 3.17 3.76 -38.19
C PHE A 192 3.61 4.56 -36.95
N SER A 193 3.32 4.12 -35.71
CA SER A 193 3.87 4.78 -34.51
C SER A 193 4.19 3.79 -33.38
N SER A 194 5.25 3.01 -33.57
CA SER A 194 5.61 1.87 -32.72
C SER A 194 6.03 2.21 -31.28
N THR A 195 6.40 3.47 -30.98
CA THR A 195 6.98 3.82 -29.67
C THR A 195 5.99 4.37 -28.64
N ARG A 196 5.00 5.18 -29.03
CA ARG A 196 4.03 5.76 -28.07
C ARG A 196 2.90 4.81 -27.68
N LEU A 197 2.41 3.96 -28.59
CA LEU A 197 1.38 2.96 -28.26
C LEU A 197 1.92 1.83 -27.37
N SER A 198 3.20 1.47 -27.54
CA SER A 198 3.90 0.46 -26.74
C SER A 198 3.87 0.75 -25.24
N LEU A 199 3.97 2.02 -24.84
CA LEU A 199 3.96 2.39 -23.42
C LEU A 199 2.56 2.22 -22.82
N GLY A 200 1.51 2.61 -23.55
CA GLY A 200 0.12 2.45 -23.12
C GLY A 200 -0.24 0.99 -22.89
N THR A 201 0.11 0.10 -23.83
CA THR A 201 -0.19 -1.33 -23.68
C THR A 201 0.65 -1.99 -22.61
N THR A 202 1.87 -1.51 -22.37
CA THR A 202 2.71 -1.95 -21.24
C THR A 202 2.10 -1.56 -19.89
N VAL A 203 1.67 -0.29 -19.73
CA VAL A 203 0.99 0.18 -18.50
C VAL A 203 -0.28 -0.63 -18.24
N VAL A 204 -1.08 -0.87 -19.27
CA VAL A 204 -2.31 -1.65 -19.17
C VAL A 204 -2.05 -3.11 -18.77
N LYS A 205 -1.00 -3.73 -19.33
CA LYS A 205 -0.54 -5.06 -18.91
C LYS A 205 -0.04 -5.10 -17.47
N MET A 206 0.47 -4.01 -16.92
CA MET A 206 0.80 -3.92 -15.48
C MET A 206 -0.46 -3.85 -14.61
N LEU A 207 -1.51 -3.17 -15.08
CA LEU A 207 -2.77 -3.04 -14.35
C LEU A 207 -3.62 -4.31 -14.36
N TYR A 208 -3.48 -5.15 -15.39
CA TYR A 208 -4.20 -6.40 -15.55
C TYR A 208 -3.76 -7.49 -14.56
N ASP A 209 -4.72 -8.12 -13.89
CA ASP A 209 -4.51 -9.18 -12.90
C ASP A 209 -5.40 -10.39 -13.20
N PRO A 210 -4.83 -11.47 -13.77
CA PRO A 210 -5.61 -12.65 -14.17
C PRO A 210 -5.93 -13.57 -12.99
N CYS A 211 -5.98 -13.06 -11.76
CA CYS A 211 -6.16 -13.92 -10.59
C CYS A 211 -7.61 -14.40 -10.46
N LEU A 212 -7.78 -15.64 -10.00
CA LEU A 212 -9.08 -16.17 -9.61
C LEU A 212 -9.62 -15.44 -8.38
N TYR A 213 -10.95 -15.42 -8.23
CA TYR A 213 -11.63 -14.77 -7.09
C TYR A 213 -11.09 -15.23 -5.73
N GLN A 214 -10.82 -16.53 -5.56
CA GLN A 214 -10.27 -17.06 -4.31
C GLN A 214 -8.89 -16.46 -3.99
N MET A 215 -8.01 -16.34 -5.00
CA MET A 215 -6.69 -15.72 -4.84
C MET A 215 -6.80 -14.22 -4.56
N TRP A 216 -7.74 -13.54 -5.22
CA TRP A 216 -8.05 -12.13 -4.95
C TRP A 216 -8.43 -11.92 -3.49
N CYS A 217 -9.35 -12.75 -2.99
CA CYS A 217 -9.83 -12.71 -1.62
C CYS A 217 -8.71 -12.99 -0.60
N VAL A 218 -7.87 -14.01 -0.82
CA VAL A 218 -6.71 -14.30 0.05
C VAL A 218 -5.73 -13.12 0.08
N ARG A 219 -5.44 -12.50 -1.07
CA ARG A 219 -4.56 -11.31 -1.14
C ARG A 219 -5.14 -10.14 -0.35
N LEU A 220 -6.42 -9.85 -0.53
CA LEU A 220 -7.09 -8.79 0.23
C LEU A 220 -7.09 -9.08 1.74
N SER A 221 -7.20 -10.35 2.14
CA SER A 221 -7.10 -10.73 3.55
C SER A 221 -5.71 -10.44 4.12
N VAL A 222 -4.65 -10.78 3.39
CA VAL A 222 -3.27 -10.45 3.80
C VAL A 222 -3.06 -8.94 3.88
N ASP A 223 -3.50 -8.19 2.87
CA ASP A 223 -3.43 -6.72 2.86
C ASP A 223 -4.11 -6.11 4.09
N TYR A 224 -5.30 -6.61 4.40
CA TYR A 224 -6.09 -6.15 5.51
C TYR A 224 -5.44 -6.46 6.85
N THR A 225 -4.93 -7.68 7.05
CA THR A 225 -4.22 -8.06 8.28
C THR A 225 -2.94 -7.23 8.46
N LEU A 226 -2.21 -6.94 7.38
CA LEU A 226 -1.06 -6.04 7.42
C LEU A 226 -1.45 -4.64 7.90
N ARG A 227 -2.51 -4.06 7.33
CA ARG A 227 -3.02 -2.74 7.74
C ARG A 227 -3.45 -2.74 9.20
N TYR A 228 -4.14 -3.78 9.65
CA TYR A 228 -4.53 -3.95 11.04
C TYR A 228 -3.33 -3.86 11.98
N ILE A 229 -2.31 -4.68 11.71
CA ILE A 229 -1.10 -4.75 12.53
C ILE A 229 -0.40 -3.38 12.54
N ILE A 230 -0.24 -2.74 11.38
CA ILE A 230 0.41 -1.43 11.27
C ILE A 230 -0.40 -0.35 11.97
N SER A 231 -1.73 -0.38 11.87
CA SER A 231 -2.61 0.60 12.52
C SER A 231 -2.46 0.56 14.04
N ILE A 232 -2.49 -0.66 14.62
CA ILE A 232 -2.29 -0.85 16.07
C ILE A 232 -0.85 -0.51 16.45
N ALA A 233 0.14 -1.08 15.77
CA ALA A 233 1.55 -0.88 16.11
C ALA A 233 1.94 0.59 16.04
N SER A 234 1.48 1.32 15.02
CA SER A 234 1.70 2.76 14.93
C SER A 234 0.96 3.54 16.01
N GLY A 235 -0.25 3.13 16.40
CA GLY A 235 -0.95 3.73 17.53
C GLY A 235 -0.21 3.56 18.85
N ILE A 236 0.23 2.33 19.16
CA ILE A 236 1.01 2.02 20.36
C ILE A 236 2.34 2.77 20.35
N ALA A 237 3.08 2.73 19.25
CA ALA A 237 4.37 3.41 19.15
C ALA A 237 4.22 4.94 19.26
N PHE A 238 3.13 5.50 18.73
CA PHE A 238 2.84 6.91 18.89
C PHE A 238 2.52 7.28 20.35
N LEU A 239 1.75 6.46 21.06
CA LEU A 239 1.51 6.63 22.50
C LEU A 239 2.80 6.54 23.31
N ILE A 240 3.65 5.55 23.02
CA ILE A 240 4.97 5.40 23.66
C ILE A 240 5.83 6.64 23.37
N GLY A 241 5.87 7.09 22.12
CA GLY A 241 6.61 8.29 21.71
C GLY A 241 6.14 9.55 22.44
N LEU A 242 4.83 9.74 22.57
CA LEU A 242 4.26 10.85 23.35
C LEU A 242 4.63 10.77 24.83
N CYS A 243 4.43 9.61 25.47
CA CYS A 243 4.78 9.43 26.87
C CYS A 243 6.29 9.56 27.12
N TRP A 244 7.12 9.08 26.20
CA TRP A 244 8.56 9.22 26.27
C TRP A 244 9.01 10.67 26.12
N ALA A 245 8.36 11.44 25.25
CA ALA A 245 8.70 12.85 25.09
C ALA A 245 8.28 13.71 26.31
N GLU A 246 7.17 13.36 26.98
CA GLU A 246 6.71 14.10 28.18
C GLU A 246 7.41 13.69 29.48
N TYR A 247 7.70 12.39 29.66
CA TYR A 247 8.21 11.81 30.91
C TYR A 247 9.59 11.16 30.79
N GLY A 248 10.15 11.07 29.59
CA GLY A 248 11.42 10.39 29.35
C GLY A 248 12.63 11.15 29.85
N TYR A 249 13.75 10.44 29.90
CA TYR A 249 15.03 10.95 30.41
C TYR A 249 15.54 12.20 29.69
N ASN A 250 15.13 12.40 28.43
CA ASN A 250 15.55 13.53 27.60
C ASN A 250 14.65 14.77 27.71
N LYS A 251 13.71 14.84 28.66
CA LYS A 251 12.84 16.02 28.83
C LYS A 251 13.63 17.32 28.96
N GLU A 252 14.80 17.26 29.60
CA GLU A 252 15.70 18.41 29.76
C GLU A 252 16.39 18.83 28.45
N PHE A 253 16.60 17.89 27.52
CA PHE A 253 17.30 18.14 26.25
C PHE A 253 16.35 18.50 25.10
N PHE A 254 15.11 18.00 25.15
CA PHE A 254 14.07 18.27 24.15
C PHE A 254 12.74 18.51 24.85
N PRO A 255 12.58 19.66 25.54
CA PRO A 255 11.32 19.98 26.20
C PRO A 255 10.22 20.11 25.14
N LEU A 256 9.20 19.26 25.21
CA LEU A 256 7.96 19.50 24.48
C LEU A 256 7.32 20.75 25.06
N ASP A 257 7.27 21.83 24.28
CA ASP A 257 6.57 23.06 24.67
C ASP A 257 5.06 22.93 24.48
N VAL A 258 4.49 21.82 24.97
CA VAL A 258 3.08 21.46 24.83
C VAL A 258 2.39 21.63 26.16
N ASN A 259 1.32 22.43 26.19
CA ASN A 259 0.48 22.57 27.38
C ASN A 259 -0.04 21.19 27.83
N ASN A 260 0.05 20.89 29.13
CA ASN A 260 -0.47 19.66 29.74
C ASN A 260 -1.89 19.31 29.28
N GLU A 261 -2.77 20.30 29.11
CA GLU A 261 -4.13 20.09 28.61
C GLU A 261 -4.15 19.51 27.17
N GLN A 262 -3.33 20.07 26.28
CA GLN A 262 -3.21 19.60 24.90
C GLN A 262 -2.58 18.21 24.83
N PHE A 263 -1.56 17.96 25.65
CA PHE A 263 -0.95 16.64 25.77
C PHE A 263 -1.98 15.58 26.18
N GLN A 264 -2.71 15.80 27.29
CA GLN A 264 -3.73 14.87 27.79
C GLN A 264 -4.83 14.63 26.74
N LYS A 265 -5.26 15.69 26.06
CA LYS A 265 -6.27 15.58 25.01
C LYS A 265 -5.80 14.74 23.82
N THR A 266 -4.58 14.96 23.33
CA THR A 266 -4.00 14.16 22.24
C THR A 266 -3.84 12.70 22.68
N LEU A 267 -3.36 12.46 23.90
CA LEU A 267 -3.24 11.12 24.49
C LEU A 267 -4.58 10.38 24.44
N TRP A 268 -5.66 11.02 24.93
CA TRP A 268 -7.00 10.45 24.89
C TRP A 268 -7.53 10.22 23.47
N PHE A 269 -7.29 11.14 22.54
CA PHE A 269 -7.68 10.98 21.13
C PHE A 269 -6.99 9.79 20.46
N VAL A 270 -5.70 9.61 20.70
CA VAL A 270 -4.96 8.47 20.15
C VAL A 270 -5.45 7.17 20.80
N LEU A 271 -5.59 7.13 22.12
CA LEU A 271 -6.05 5.94 22.85
C LEU A 271 -7.44 5.49 22.39
N ILE A 272 -8.42 6.40 22.39
CA ILE A 272 -9.78 6.13 21.90
C ILE A 272 -9.73 5.73 20.42
N GLY A 273 -8.89 6.40 19.63
CA GLY A 273 -8.69 6.09 18.23
C GLY A 273 -8.21 4.66 17.98
N VAL A 274 -7.27 4.17 18.78
CA VAL A 274 -6.76 2.78 18.72
C VAL A 274 -7.86 1.79 19.13
N ILE A 275 -8.62 2.09 20.21
CA ILE A 275 -9.73 1.22 20.65
C ILE A 275 -10.79 1.08 19.56
N ILE A 276 -11.21 2.19 18.95
CA ILE A 276 -12.18 2.20 17.84
C ILE A 276 -11.69 1.35 16.68
N GLU A 277 -10.41 1.46 16.33
CA GLU A 277 -9.83 0.67 15.24
C GLU A 277 -9.77 -0.81 15.59
N VAL A 278 -9.27 -1.19 16.77
CA VAL A 278 -9.28 -2.59 17.23
C VAL A 278 -10.68 -3.17 17.07
N TRP A 279 -11.69 -2.45 17.55
CA TRP A 279 -13.09 -2.87 17.45
C TRP A 279 -13.58 -2.98 16.00
N LEU A 280 -13.27 -1.98 15.16
CA LEU A 280 -13.57 -2.02 13.72
C LEU A 280 -12.93 -3.23 13.05
N TYR A 281 -11.68 -3.52 13.39
CA TYR A 281 -10.92 -4.58 12.77
C TYR A 281 -11.47 -5.96 13.14
N LEU A 282 -11.82 -6.16 14.41
CA LEU A 282 -12.52 -7.35 14.90
C LEU A 282 -13.89 -7.51 14.24
N PHE A 283 -14.64 -6.42 14.06
CA PHE A 283 -15.95 -6.43 13.42
C PHE A 283 -15.87 -6.84 11.94
N ILE A 284 -14.94 -6.27 11.19
CA ILE A 284 -14.72 -6.63 9.79
C ILE A 284 -14.20 -8.07 9.68
N ASP A 285 -13.28 -8.51 10.55
CA ASP A 285 -12.80 -9.90 10.55
C ASP A 285 -13.94 -10.88 10.81
N TRP A 286 -14.79 -10.60 11.81
CA TRP A 286 -16.02 -11.36 12.05
C TRP A 286 -16.95 -11.39 10.83
N LEU A 287 -17.15 -10.26 10.16
CA LEU A 287 -18.00 -10.17 8.98
C LEU A 287 -17.41 -10.97 7.80
N CYS A 288 -16.10 -10.88 7.58
CA CYS A 288 -15.38 -11.65 6.56
C CYS A 288 -15.42 -13.16 6.84
N ILE A 289 -15.20 -13.59 8.09
CA ILE A 289 -15.31 -15.00 8.49
C ILE A 289 -16.73 -15.50 8.23
N ARG A 290 -17.74 -14.74 8.66
CA ARG A 290 -19.15 -15.16 8.54
C ARG A 290 -19.64 -15.19 7.10
N THR A 291 -19.31 -14.17 6.30
CA THR A 291 -19.84 -14.02 4.95
C THR A 291 -19.00 -14.73 3.90
N LEU A 292 -17.67 -14.75 4.07
CA LEU A 292 -16.73 -15.26 3.06
C LEU A 292 -16.02 -16.55 3.48
N ARG A 293 -16.18 -17.00 4.74
CA ARG A 293 -15.52 -18.19 5.30
C ARG A 293 -14.00 -18.15 5.17
N MET A 294 -13.42 -16.96 5.37
CA MET A 294 -11.97 -16.75 5.30
C MET A 294 -11.40 -16.34 6.66
N GLU A 295 -10.39 -17.07 7.12
CA GLU A 295 -9.64 -16.78 8.35
C GLU A 295 -8.45 -15.87 8.02
N MET A 296 -8.59 -14.55 8.15
CA MET A 296 -7.55 -13.61 7.70
C MET A 296 -6.24 -13.75 8.49
N LEU A 297 -6.35 -13.89 9.82
CA LEU A 297 -5.19 -14.02 10.72
C LEU A 297 -4.35 -15.28 10.47
N ARG A 298 -4.94 -16.35 9.94
CA ARG A 298 -4.24 -17.60 9.65
C ARG A 298 -3.24 -17.46 8.51
N TYR A 299 -3.56 -16.65 7.50
CA TYR A 299 -2.66 -16.41 6.38
C TYR A 299 -1.43 -15.60 6.81
N TRP A 300 -1.61 -14.67 7.75
CA TRP A 300 -0.51 -13.90 8.32
C TRP A 300 0.44 -14.76 9.16
N SER A 301 -0.10 -15.61 10.04
CA SER A 301 0.76 -16.48 10.87
C SER A 301 1.61 -17.42 10.02
N ALA A 302 1.05 -17.96 8.93
CA ALA A 302 1.80 -18.74 7.95
C ALA A 302 2.93 -17.92 7.29
N LEU A 303 2.65 -16.67 6.91
CA LEU A 303 3.64 -15.78 6.29
C LEU A 303 4.83 -15.49 7.23
N VAL A 304 4.54 -15.16 8.50
CA VAL A 304 5.57 -14.87 9.52
C VAL A 304 6.40 -16.12 9.82
N TYR A 305 5.75 -17.25 10.02
CA TYR A 305 6.41 -18.51 10.34
C TYR A 305 7.40 -18.94 9.25
N HIS A 306 7.00 -18.85 7.99
CA HIS A 306 7.84 -19.31 6.89
C HIS A 306 8.97 -18.33 6.54
N ARG A 307 8.85 -17.02 6.88
CA ARG A 307 9.79 -15.99 6.42
C ARG A 307 9.97 -14.85 7.43
N PRO A 308 10.67 -15.08 8.56
CA PRO A 308 10.85 -14.09 9.63
C PRO A 308 11.66 -12.84 9.20
N GLN A 309 12.50 -12.95 8.17
CA GLN A 309 13.27 -11.82 7.62
C GLN A 309 12.41 -10.60 7.23
N TYR A 310 11.15 -10.83 6.84
CA TYR A 310 10.23 -9.73 6.52
C TYR A 310 9.73 -9.02 7.76
N LEU A 311 9.53 -9.73 8.87
CA LEU A 311 9.19 -9.11 10.14
C LEU A 311 10.31 -8.14 10.55
N LEU A 312 11.57 -8.52 10.36
CA LEU A 312 12.71 -7.64 10.64
C LEU A 312 12.71 -6.39 9.75
N PHE A 313 12.56 -6.55 8.43
CA PHE A 313 12.46 -5.41 7.51
C PHE A 313 11.31 -4.47 7.87
N MET A 314 10.15 -5.05 8.19
CA MET A 314 8.95 -4.33 8.61
C MET A 314 9.19 -3.54 9.89
N VAL A 315 9.82 -4.14 10.89
CA VAL A 315 10.18 -3.48 12.15
C VAL A 315 11.16 -2.33 11.90
N VAL A 316 12.21 -2.55 11.10
CA VAL A 316 13.21 -1.51 10.80
C VAL A 316 12.58 -0.34 10.04
N ALA A 317 11.77 -0.62 9.02
CA ALA A 317 11.08 0.41 8.26
C ALA A 317 10.07 1.18 9.13
N ALA A 318 9.28 0.48 9.94
CA ALA A 318 8.36 1.12 10.88
C ALA A 318 9.10 1.99 11.90
N GLN A 319 10.21 1.48 12.45
CA GLN A 319 11.03 2.21 13.41
C GLN A 319 11.61 3.48 12.79
N HIS A 320 12.18 3.41 11.59
CA HIS A 320 12.75 4.59 10.93
C HIS A 320 11.70 5.67 10.67
N VAL A 321 10.53 5.30 10.14
CA VAL A 321 9.44 6.26 9.88
C VAL A 321 8.92 6.88 11.18
N MET A 322 8.82 6.09 12.25
CA MET A 322 8.37 6.59 13.55
C MET A 322 9.42 7.50 14.19
N THR A 323 10.70 7.15 14.11
CA THR A 323 11.80 7.98 14.63
C THR A 323 11.88 9.31 13.90
N ASP A 324 11.83 9.32 12.57
CA ASP A 324 11.89 10.56 11.78
C ASP A 324 10.73 11.50 12.14
N VAL A 325 9.52 10.95 12.27
CA VAL A 325 8.35 11.74 12.62
C VAL A 325 8.41 12.30 14.03
N ILE A 326 8.89 11.52 15.00
CA ILE A 326 9.04 11.99 16.38
C ILE A 326 10.13 13.06 16.43
N VAL A 327 11.29 12.84 15.80
CA VAL A 327 12.42 13.77 15.79
C VAL A 327 12.09 15.07 15.06
N ALA A 328 11.52 15.00 13.86
CA ALA A 328 11.18 16.19 13.07
C ALA A 328 10.13 17.07 13.75
N LYS A 329 9.23 16.48 14.55
CA LYS A 329 8.21 17.24 15.27
C LYS A 329 8.69 17.82 16.59
N LEU A 330 9.64 17.17 17.27
CA LEU A 330 10.28 17.71 18.47
C LEU A 330 11.20 18.91 18.19
N GLN A 331 11.54 19.16 16.93
CA GLN A 331 12.42 20.27 16.51
C GLN A 331 11.68 21.53 16.03
N ILE A 332 10.35 21.47 15.87
CA ILE A 332 9.53 22.59 15.35
C ILE A 332 8.76 23.31 16.47
N SER A 333 8.71 22.73 17.68
CA SER A 333 8.48 23.48 18.92
C SER A 333 9.79 24.10 19.37
#